data_AF-A0A970F0M6-F1
#
_entry.id   AF-A0A970F0M6-F1
#
_cell.length_a   1.000
_cell.length_b   1.000
_cell.length_c   1.000
_cell.angle_alpha   90.00
_cell.angle_beta   90.00
_cell.angle_gamma   90.00
#
_symmetry.space_group_name_H-M   'P 1'
#
loop_
_entity.id
_entity.type
_entity.pdbx_description
1 polymer ?
#
loop_
_entity_poly.entity_id
_entity_poly.type
_entity_poly.pdbx_seq_one_letter_code
_entity_poly.pdbx_strand_id
1 'polypeptide(L)'
;KIKDVKQEELFWDQIMMEHALFIRGLLDPSEKDLINAANNFANEYNVLITEMKQSNNSNMNNITQKNYQKTLRYRNFKEVATKGLNNCEIKSIILPLLADHILREANHYLRILKD
;
A
#
# COMPACT_ATOMS: atom_id res chain seq x y z
N LYS A 1 -26.63 3.70 -3.37
CA LYS A 1 -25.65 4.22 -4.34
C LYS A 1 -24.58 3.17 -4.49
N ILE A 2 -24.62 2.37 -5.56
CA ILE A 2 -23.51 1.46 -5.87
C ILE A 2 -22.35 2.38 -6.22
N LYS A 3 -21.40 2.54 -5.28
CA LYS A 3 -20.09 3.09 -5.62
C LYS A 3 -19.52 2.19 -6.71
N ASP A 4 -18.97 2.78 -7.76
CA ASP A 4 -18.27 2.02 -8.79
C ASP A 4 -17.06 1.36 -8.11
N VAL A 5 -17.16 0.06 -7.83
CA VAL A 5 -16.14 -0.74 -7.11
C VAL A 5 -14.77 -0.57 -7.76
N LYS A 6 -14.74 -0.46 -9.10
CA LYS A 6 -13.51 -0.22 -9.86
C LYS A 6 -12.90 1.15 -9.53
N GLN A 7 -13.71 2.20 -9.39
CA GLN A 7 -13.21 3.52 -9.00
C GLN A 7 -12.68 3.52 -7.56
N GLU A 8 -13.34 2.80 -6.66
CA GLU A 8 -12.91 2.70 -5.27
C GLU A 8 -11.58 1.93 -5.14
N GLU A 9 -11.42 0.81 -5.83
CA GLU A 9 -10.12 0.11 -5.89
C GLU A 9 -9.02 0.97 -6.52
N LEU A 10 -9.29 1.64 -7.65
CA LEU A 10 -8.31 2.52 -8.28
C LEU A 10 -7.87 3.67 -7.37
N PHE A 11 -8.81 4.24 -6.61
CA PHE A 11 -8.51 5.27 -5.64
C PHE A 11 -7.56 4.75 -4.55
N TRP A 12 -7.88 3.62 -3.95
CA TRP A 12 -7.06 3.06 -2.86
C TRP A 12 -5.72 2.49 -3.34
N ASP A 13 -5.65 1.89 -4.53
CA ASP A 13 -4.40 1.43 -5.12
C ASP A 13 -3.44 2.60 -5.35
N GLN A 14 -3.96 3.75 -5.83
CA GLN A 14 -3.17 4.97 -5.97
C GLN A 14 -2.66 5.47 -4.62
N ILE A 15 -3.52 5.52 -3.60
CA ILE A 15 -3.13 5.91 -2.23
C ILE A 15 -2.04 4.96 -1.68
N MET A 16 -2.16 3.65 -1.89
CA MET A 16 -1.13 2.69 -1.44
C MET A 16 0.19 2.84 -2.19
N MET A 17 0.15 3.14 -3.49
CA MET A 17 1.34 3.46 -4.29
C MET A 17 2.04 4.73 -3.77
N GLU A 18 1.28 5.81 -3.54
CA GLU A 18 1.81 7.08 -3.04
C GLU A 18 2.43 6.91 -1.64
N HIS A 19 1.79 6.11 -0.77
CA HIS A 19 2.36 5.70 0.50
C HIS A 19 3.74 5.06 0.35
N ALA A 20 3.87 4.17 -0.63
CA ALA A 20 5.12 3.44 -0.83
C ALA A 20 6.23 4.38 -1.32
N LEU A 21 5.87 5.34 -2.19
CA LEU A 21 6.79 6.35 -2.70
C LEU A 21 7.28 7.29 -1.61
N PHE A 22 6.40 7.77 -0.71
CA PHE A 22 6.86 8.64 0.35
C PHE A 22 7.62 7.88 1.43
N ILE A 23 7.23 6.64 1.79
CA ILE A 23 8.02 5.83 2.73
C ILE A 23 9.44 5.68 2.20
N ARG A 24 9.59 5.33 0.90
CA ARG A 24 10.89 5.27 0.22
C ARG A 24 11.67 6.58 0.34
N GLY A 25 11.00 7.73 0.21
CA GLY A 25 11.63 9.06 0.24
C GLY A 25 11.96 9.60 1.64
N LEU A 26 11.32 9.10 2.70
CA LEU A 26 11.49 9.58 4.08
C LEU A 26 12.39 8.68 4.94
N LEU A 27 12.73 7.48 4.45
CA LEU A 27 13.72 6.61 5.09
C LEU A 27 15.13 7.20 4.99
N ASP A 28 15.95 6.97 6.01
CA ASP A 28 17.37 7.32 5.95
C ASP A 28 18.07 6.50 4.84
N PRO A 29 19.02 7.07 4.08
CA PRO A 29 19.72 6.34 3.02
C PRO A 29 20.46 5.06 3.47
N SER A 30 20.72 4.89 4.77
CA SER A 30 21.29 3.65 5.31
C SER A 30 20.28 2.48 5.34
N GLU A 31 18.97 2.74 5.29
CA GLU A 31 17.88 1.75 5.32
C GLU A 31 17.61 1.12 3.93
N LYS A 32 18.65 0.65 3.26
CA LYS A 32 18.61 0.22 1.84
C LYS A 32 17.55 -0.85 1.56
N ASP A 33 17.40 -1.82 2.45
CA ASP A 33 16.44 -2.91 2.26
C ASP A 33 14.99 -2.44 2.36
N LEU A 34 14.71 -1.53 3.30
CA LEU A 34 13.38 -0.91 3.45
C LEU A 34 13.06 0.00 2.26
N ILE A 35 14.04 0.78 1.78
CA ILE A 35 13.91 1.61 0.58
C ILE A 35 13.57 0.74 -0.64
N ASN A 36 14.29 -0.36 -0.84
CA ASN A 36 14.04 -1.30 -1.93
C ASN A 36 12.66 -1.94 -1.82
N ALA A 37 12.26 -2.37 -0.62
CA ALA A 37 10.94 -2.93 -0.37
C ALA A 37 9.82 -1.93 -0.69
N ALA A 38 9.93 -0.69 -0.20
CA ALA A 38 8.97 0.37 -0.48
C ALA A 38 8.90 0.70 -1.98
N ASN A 39 10.04 0.77 -2.67
CA ASN A 39 10.07 0.97 -4.11
C ASN A 39 9.38 -0.17 -4.88
N ASN A 40 9.57 -1.41 -4.46
CA ASN A 40 8.92 -2.56 -5.06
C ASN A 40 7.40 -2.50 -4.88
N PHE A 41 6.89 -2.14 -3.69
CA PHE A 41 5.46 -1.94 -3.49
C PHE A 41 4.89 -0.86 -4.41
N ALA A 42 5.57 0.28 -4.57
CA ALA A 42 5.12 1.32 -5.49
C ALA A 42 4.98 0.80 -6.93
N ASN A 43 5.98 0.05 -7.40
CA ASN A 43 5.94 -0.57 -8.74
C ASN A 43 4.81 -1.60 -8.87
N GLU A 44 4.62 -2.44 -7.85
CA GLU A 44 3.55 -3.45 -7.83
C GLU A 44 2.16 -2.82 -7.90
N TYR A 45 1.90 -1.74 -7.14
CA TYR A 45 0.63 -1.02 -7.25
C TYR A 45 0.47 -0.31 -8.60
N ASN A 46 1.52 0.27 -9.16
CA ASN A 46 1.45 0.88 -10.48
C ASN A 46 1.04 -0.13 -11.57
N VAL A 47 1.53 -1.37 -11.47
CA VAL A 47 1.10 -2.49 -12.34
C VAL A 47 -0.38 -2.80 -12.11
N LEU A 48 -0.83 -2.95 -10.85
CA LEU A 48 -2.23 -3.24 -10.52
C LEU A 48 -3.19 -2.15 -11.01
N ILE A 49 -2.84 -0.87 -10.83
CA ILE A 49 -3.61 0.27 -11.35
C ILE A 49 -3.75 0.17 -12.87
N THR A 50 -2.68 -0.21 -13.57
CA THR A 50 -2.69 -0.36 -15.03
C THR A 50 -3.57 -1.53 -15.47
N GLU A 51 -3.45 -2.69 -14.81
CA GLU A 51 -4.31 -3.86 -15.04
C GLU A 51 -5.79 -3.52 -14.78
N MET A 52 -6.10 -2.87 -13.66
CA MET A 52 -7.45 -2.49 -13.27
C MET A 52 -8.04 -1.44 -14.22
N LYS A 53 -7.27 -0.47 -14.71
CA LYS A 53 -7.77 0.48 -15.72
C LYS A 53 -8.21 -0.24 -17.00
N GLN A 54 -7.42 -1.22 -17.45
CA GLN A 54 -7.67 -2.02 -18.65
C GLN A 54 -8.66 -3.19 -18.43
N SER A 55 -9.10 -3.41 -17.20
CA SER A 55 -10.00 -4.51 -16.84
C SER A 55 -11.39 -4.36 -17.44
N ASN A 56 -12.03 -5.49 -17.66
CA ASN A 56 -13.45 -5.64 -17.96
C ASN A 56 -14.12 -6.45 -16.84
N ASN A 57 -15.44 -6.65 -16.93
CA ASN A 57 -16.19 -7.34 -15.87
C ASN A 57 -15.74 -8.80 -15.64
N SER A 58 -15.11 -9.46 -16.63
CA SER A 58 -14.73 -10.88 -16.49
C SER A 58 -13.39 -11.09 -15.80
N ASN A 59 -12.48 -10.11 -15.82
CA ASN A 59 -11.17 -10.21 -15.15
C ASN A 59 -11.06 -9.37 -13.87
N MET A 60 -12.01 -8.49 -13.59
CA MET A 60 -12.00 -7.61 -12.41
C MET A 60 -11.84 -8.38 -11.10
N ASN A 61 -12.65 -9.43 -10.85
CA ASN A 61 -12.54 -10.22 -9.61
C ASN A 61 -11.15 -10.83 -9.38
N ASN A 62 -10.47 -11.24 -10.45
CA ASN A 62 -9.11 -11.77 -10.35
C ASN A 62 -8.11 -10.66 -9.97
N ILE A 63 -8.29 -9.45 -10.51
CA ILE A 63 -7.46 -8.29 -10.16
C ILE A 63 -7.73 -7.87 -8.71
N THR A 64 -9.00 -7.81 -8.28
CA THR A 64 -9.39 -7.56 -6.88
C THR A 64 -8.72 -8.55 -5.93
N GLN A 65 -8.68 -9.84 -6.29
CA GLN A 65 -7.97 -10.84 -5.48
C GLN A 65 -6.46 -10.60 -5.43
N LYS A 66 -5.83 -10.19 -6.55
CA LYS A 66 -4.40 -9.78 -6.54
C LYS A 66 -4.19 -8.55 -5.65
N ASN A 67 -5.05 -7.54 -5.75
CA ASN A 67 -5.06 -6.35 -4.91
C ASN A 67 -5.11 -6.73 -3.44
N TYR A 68 -6.05 -7.60 -3.05
CA TYR A 68 -6.17 -8.07 -1.67
C TYR A 68 -4.87 -8.69 -1.15
N GLN A 69 -4.25 -9.59 -1.91
CA GLN A 69 -2.99 -10.24 -1.49
C GLN A 69 -1.83 -9.23 -1.38
N LYS A 70 -1.78 -8.26 -2.31
CA LYS A 70 -0.75 -7.21 -2.31
C LYS A 70 -0.92 -6.25 -1.16
N THR A 71 -2.14 -5.78 -0.90
CA THR A 71 -2.47 -4.93 0.25
C THR A 71 -2.25 -5.65 1.57
N LEU A 72 -2.49 -6.96 1.65
CA LEU A 72 -2.21 -7.73 2.86
C LEU A 72 -0.70 -7.74 3.18
N ARG A 73 0.13 -8.02 2.17
CA ARG A 73 1.59 -7.94 2.30
C ARG A 73 2.06 -6.53 2.68
N TYR A 74 1.47 -5.52 2.05
CA TYR A 74 1.86 -4.13 2.28
C TYR A 74 1.45 -3.63 3.67
N ARG A 75 0.28 -4.04 4.16
CA ARG A 75 -0.17 -3.80 5.53
C ARG A 75 0.82 -4.40 6.54
N ASN A 76 1.26 -5.64 6.33
CA ASN A 76 2.23 -6.28 7.20
C ASN A 76 3.59 -5.54 7.20
N PHE A 77 4.04 -5.07 6.03
CA PHE A 77 5.23 -4.22 5.92
C PHE A 77 5.06 -2.93 6.75
N LYS A 78 3.93 -2.23 6.61
CA LYS A 78 3.63 -1.03 7.40
C LYS A 78 3.56 -1.31 8.91
N GLU A 79 3.05 -2.48 9.30
CA GLU A 79 2.98 -2.88 10.71
C GLU A 79 4.37 -3.07 11.31
N VAL A 80 5.26 -3.78 10.62
CA VAL A 80 6.67 -3.95 11.04
C VAL A 80 7.39 -2.60 11.07
N ALA A 81 7.22 -1.78 10.03
CA ALA A 81 7.82 -0.46 9.97
C ALA A 81 7.34 0.45 11.12
N THR A 82 6.04 0.43 11.45
CA THR A 82 5.49 1.20 12.57
C THR A 82 6.10 0.77 13.91
N LYS A 83 6.26 -0.55 14.14
CA LYS A 83 6.93 -1.07 15.34
C LYS A 83 8.40 -0.64 15.41
N GLY A 84 9.14 -0.78 14.31
CA GLY A 84 10.54 -0.37 14.26
C GLY A 84 10.74 1.14 14.47
N LEU A 85 9.84 1.98 13.95
CA LEU A 85 9.86 3.43 14.19
C LEU A 85 9.58 3.77 15.67
N ASN A 86 8.59 3.11 16.28
CA ASN A 86 8.27 3.31 17.70
C ASN A 86 9.39 2.87 18.64
N ASN A 87 10.15 1.85 18.26
CA ASN A 87 11.27 1.32 19.04
C ASN A 87 12.62 2.02 18.74
N CYS A 88 12.64 3.03 17.87
CA CYS A 88 13.86 3.69 17.39
C CYS A 88 14.85 2.73 16.68
N GLU A 89 14.35 1.67 16.05
CA GLU A 89 15.13 0.67 15.29
C GLU A 89 15.32 1.07 13.82
N ILE A 90 14.45 1.95 13.29
CA ILE A 90 14.49 2.41 11.90
C ILE A 90 14.85 3.90 11.86
N LYS A 91 15.87 4.24 11.08
CA LYS A 91 16.27 5.63 10.85
C LYS A 91 15.44 6.26 9.74
N SER A 92 14.75 7.34 10.05
CA SER A 92 13.93 8.07 9.07
C SER A 92 13.57 9.46 9.60
N ILE A 93 12.92 10.24 8.75
CA ILE A 93 12.17 11.45 9.15
C ILE A 93 10.65 11.20 9.16
N ILE A 94 10.23 9.94 9.23
CA ILE A 94 8.81 9.54 9.29
C ILE A 94 8.31 9.73 10.72
N LEU A 95 7.25 10.53 10.89
CA LEU A 95 6.59 10.66 12.18
C LEU A 95 5.88 9.34 12.54
N PRO A 96 6.04 8.79 13.77
CA PRO A 96 5.37 7.55 14.15
C PRO A 96 3.85 7.59 13.99
N LEU A 97 3.23 8.76 14.23
CA LEU A 97 1.79 8.95 14.01
C LEU A 97 1.39 8.81 12.54
N LEU A 98 2.25 9.25 11.60
CA LEU A 98 2.03 9.06 10.16
C LEU A 98 2.12 7.57 9.80
N ALA A 99 3.07 6.84 10.36
CA ALA A 99 3.21 5.40 10.14
C ALA A 99 1.96 4.62 10.59
N ASP A 100 1.43 4.95 11.79
CA ASP A 100 0.15 4.40 12.26
C ASP A 100 -1.03 4.77 11.34
N HIS A 101 -1.11 6.03 10.91
CA HIS A 101 -2.17 6.51 10.03
C HIS A 101 -2.26 5.70 8.73
N ILE A 102 -1.15 5.57 8.01
CA ILE A 102 -1.16 4.82 6.74
C ILE A 102 -1.31 3.32 6.93
N LEU A 103 -1.01 2.79 8.12
CA LEU A 103 -1.30 1.40 8.48
C LEU A 103 -2.82 1.21 8.66
N ARG A 104 -3.52 2.14 9.31
CA ARG A 104 -4.98 2.10 9.44
C ARG A 104 -5.68 2.21 8.09
N GLU A 105 -5.17 3.03 7.17
CA GLU A 105 -5.71 3.12 5.81
C GLU A 105 -5.53 1.82 5.02
N ALA A 106 -4.38 1.15 5.15
CA ALA A 106 -4.20 -0.18 4.55
C ALA A 106 -5.16 -1.23 5.13
N ASN A 107 -5.42 -1.18 6.44
CA ASN A 107 -6.43 -2.03 7.09
C ASN A 107 -7.85 -1.71 6.61
N HIS A 108 -8.17 -0.45 6.37
CA HIS A 108 -9.45 -0.05 5.84
C HIS A 108 -9.65 -0.55 4.41
N TYR A 109 -8.64 -0.40 3.55
CA TYR A 109 -8.71 -0.90 2.18
C TYR A 109 -8.88 -2.43 2.12
N LEU A 110 -8.22 -3.18 3.00
CA LEU A 110 -8.43 -4.63 3.12
C LEU A 110 -9.87 -5.03 3.49
N ARG A 111 -10.63 -4.16 4.16
CA ARG A 111 -12.05 -4.41 4.46
C ARG A 111 -12.89 -4.20 3.20
N ILE A 112 -12.65 -3.10 2.48
CA ILE A 112 -13.30 -2.81 1.19
C ILE A 112 -13.10 -3.95 0.19
N LEU A 113 -11.89 -4.50 0.09
CA LEU A 113 -11.58 -5.60 -0.84
C LEU A 113 -12.20 -6.95 -0.46
N LYS A 114 -12.79 -7.09 0.75
CA LYS A 114 -13.50 -8.30 1.18
C LYS A 114 -15.01 -8.20 1.03
N ASP A 115 -15.54 -6.98 0.95
CA ASP A 115 -16.97 -6.69 0.85
C ASP A 115 -17.47 -6.85 -0.58
#